data_AF-A0A414T2K1-F1
#
_entry.id   AF-A0A414T2K1-F1
#
_cell.length_a   1.000
_cell.length_b   1.000
_cell.length_c   1.000
_cell.angle_alpha   90.00
_cell.angle_beta   90.00
_cell.angle_gamma   90.00
#
_symmetry.space_group_name_H-M   'P 1'
#
loop_
_entity.id
_entity.type
_entity.pdbx_description
1 polymer ?
#
loop_
_entity_poly.entity_id
_entity_poly.type
_entity_poly.pdbx_seq_one_letter_code
_entity_poly.pdbx_strand_id
1 'polypeptide(L)'
;MKKKYKCLILMIGLVFVTVVGYWGVGEYQFQKEKKLILEIQRIADLSVKKQEKNQDLKCKGAYAEVEKSVKKYTIDYTKKRNRIDKIINNTDFSQFVSVENIESDAPQFANLQKEITDTQESLDKAYDDWQKFTTEKNMLTYYKVDSDDLYYEELYLDILKEEYGLAVSYERKDYKDTIEFYDSVMKIQKEALELLKNTCGTWEIKEGNIYFQNKADEMEYQKLIEKLQKLA
;
A
#
# COMPACT_ATOMS: atom_id res chain seq x y z
N MET A 1 11.12 -54.28 49.19
CA MET A 1 11.37 -52.83 49.04
C MET A 1 11.85 -52.42 47.64
N LYS A 2 12.81 -53.11 47.00
CA LYS A 2 13.38 -52.72 45.67
C LYS A 2 12.38 -52.58 44.49
N LYS A 3 11.27 -53.34 44.45
CA LYS A 3 10.25 -53.23 43.36
C LYS A 3 9.38 -51.97 43.45
N LYS A 4 9.04 -51.49 44.67
CA LYS A 4 8.20 -50.30 44.87
C LYS A 4 8.94 -48.99 44.55
N TYR A 5 10.23 -48.92 44.87
CA TYR A 5 11.08 -47.77 44.50
C TYR A 5 11.38 -47.71 43.00
N LYS A 6 11.50 -48.85 42.30
CA LYS A 6 11.66 -48.87 40.83
C LYS A 6 10.45 -48.26 40.10
N CYS A 7 9.21 -48.55 40.53
CA CYS A 7 8.01 -47.92 39.95
C CYS A 7 7.92 -46.42 40.24
N LEU A 8 8.30 -45.99 41.44
CA LEU A 8 8.25 -44.57 41.83
C LEU A 8 9.26 -43.72 41.04
N ILE A 9 10.48 -44.23 40.84
CA ILE A 9 11.53 -43.56 40.05
C ILE A 9 11.14 -43.48 38.56
N LEU A 10 10.47 -44.51 38.02
CA LEU A 10 9.98 -44.52 36.63
C LEU A 10 8.87 -43.48 36.39
N MET A 11 7.94 -43.31 37.35
CA MET A 11 6.88 -42.30 37.26
C MET A 11 7.43 -40.87 37.36
N ILE A 12 8.36 -40.62 38.28
CA ILE A 12 9.00 -39.30 38.42
C ILE A 12 9.83 -38.98 37.17
N GLY A 13 10.58 -39.95 36.63
CA GLY A 13 11.32 -39.78 35.38
C GLY A 13 10.42 -39.48 34.18
N LEU A 14 9.25 -40.12 34.08
CA LEU A 14 8.31 -39.89 32.98
C LEU A 14 7.64 -38.51 33.06
N VAL A 15 7.31 -38.03 34.26
CA VAL A 15 6.80 -36.66 34.49
C VAL A 15 7.90 -35.61 34.24
N PHE A 16 9.15 -35.88 34.61
CA PHE A 16 10.26 -34.98 34.28
C PHE A 16 10.54 -34.93 32.78
N VAL A 17 10.44 -36.06 32.05
CA VAL A 17 10.61 -36.08 30.58
C VAL A 17 9.47 -35.34 29.88
N THR A 18 8.23 -35.41 30.37
CA THR A 18 7.13 -34.63 29.77
C THR A 18 7.23 -33.14 30.08
N VAL A 19 7.62 -32.75 31.30
CA VAL A 19 7.80 -31.33 31.66
C VAL A 19 9.03 -30.72 30.98
N VAL A 20 10.19 -31.38 31.02
CA VAL A 20 11.39 -30.90 30.29
C VAL A 20 11.18 -30.98 28.78
N GLY A 21 10.43 -31.97 28.29
CA GLY A 21 9.99 -32.05 26.91
C GLY A 21 9.10 -30.87 26.52
N TYR A 22 8.14 -30.48 27.35
CA TYR A 22 7.27 -29.32 27.09
C TYR A 22 8.04 -28.00 27.12
N TRP A 23 8.93 -27.81 28.11
CA TRP A 23 9.77 -26.61 28.21
C TRP A 23 10.82 -26.55 27.09
N GLY A 24 11.42 -27.69 26.72
CA GLY A 24 12.40 -27.78 25.64
C GLY A 24 11.80 -27.65 24.23
N VAL A 25 10.58 -28.15 24.01
CA VAL A 25 9.84 -27.99 22.75
C VAL A 25 9.38 -26.54 22.58
N GLY A 26 8.88 -25.91 23.65
CA GLY A 26 8.49 -24.49 23.63
C GLY A 26 9.68 -23.56 23.32
N GLU A 27 10.82 -23.74 23.99
CA GLU A 27 12.03 -22.95 23.71
C GLU A 27 12.52 -23.19 22.27
N TYR A 28 12.47 -24.42 21.77
CA TYR A 28 12.89 -24.75 20.41
C TYR A 28 11.98 -24.16 19.32
N GLN A 29 10.67 -24.16 19.52
CA GLN A 29 9.70 -23.52 18.61
C GLN A 29 9.88 -22.00 18.62
N PHE A 30 10.03 -21.40 19.79
CA PHE A 30 10.27 -19.97 19.95
C PHE A 30 11.51 -19.47 19.18
N GLN A 31 12.61 -20.24 19.19
CA GLN A 31 13.81 -19.87 18.44
C GLN A 31 13.59 -19.90 16.91
N LYS A 32 12.72 -20.79 16.40
CA LYS A 32 12.37 -20.83 14.97
C LYS A 32 11.48 -19.67 14.56
N GLU A 33 10.44 -19.38 15.34
CA GLU A 33 9.56 -18.23 15.14
C GLU A 33 10.36 -16.93 15.15
N LYS A 34 11.20 -16.72 16.17
CA LYS A 34 12.05 -15.54 16.28
C LYS A 34 12.96 -15.37 15.06
N LYS A 35 13.57 -16.46 14.59
CA LYS A 35 14.41 -16.43 13.38
C LYS A 35 13.60 -16.03 12.14
N LEU A 36 12.39 -16.56 12.01
CA LEU A 36 11.48 -16.23 10.93
C LEU A 36 11.10 -14.74 10.96
N ILE A 37 10.61 -14.25 12.10
CA ILE A 37 10.19 -12.84 12.28
C ILE A 37 11.33 -11.88 11.94
N LEU A 38 12.54 -12.11 12.46
CA LEU A 38 13.70 -11.26 12.18
C LEU A 38 14.07 -11.23 10.69
N GLU A 39 13.92 -12.36 9.98
CA GLU A 39 14.17 -12.40 8.54
C GLU A 39 13.09 -11.64 7.75
N ILE A 40 11.84 -11.70 8.17
CA ILE A 40 10.74 -10.97 7.53
C ILE A 40 10.90 -9.46 7.74
N GLN A 41 11.14 -9.00 8.97
CA GLN A 41 11.41 -7.59 9.28
C GLN A 41 12.56 -7.05 8.41
N ARG A 42 13.67 -7.80 8.35
CA ARG A 42 14.82 -7.43 7.52
C ARG A 42 14.46 -7.29 6.04
N ILE A 43 13.52 -8.08 5.51
CA ILE A 43 13.10 -8.01 4.11
C ILE A 43 12.09 -6.91 3.86
N ALA A 44 11.18 -6.66 4.80
CA ALA A 44 10.20 -5.58 4.72
C ALA A 44 10.88 -4.22 4.54
N ASP A 45 12.01 -4.00 5.21
CA ASP A 45 12.83 -2.78 5.11
C ASP A 45 13.61 -2.61 3.78
N LEU A 46 13.64 -3.64 2.93
CA LEU A 46 14.38 -3.58 1.67
C LEU A 46 13.55 -2.96 0.55
N SER A 47 14.22 -2.32 -0.41
CA SER A 47 13.56 -1.98 -1.68
C SER A 47 13.08 -3.23 -2.42
N VAL A 48 12.01 -3.11 -3.22
CA VAL A 48 11.44 -4.21 -4.00
C VAL A 48 12.49 -5.02 -4.76
N LYS A 49 13.43 -4.34 -5.44
CA LYS A 49 14.52 -4.99 -6.19
C LYS A 49 15.44 -5.83 -5.30
N LYS A 50 15.66 -5.40 -4.05
CA LYS A 50 16.45 -6.14 -3.06
C LYS A 50 15.63 -7.29 -2.44
N GLN A 51 14.34 -7.11 -2.21
CA GLN A 51 13.43 -8.18 -1.76
C GLN A 51 13.37 -9.33 -2.77
N GLU A 52 13.20 -9.02 -4.06
CA GLU A 52 13.16 -10.00 -5.16
C GLU A 52 14.47 -10.79 -5.29
N LYS A 53 15.60 -10.18 -4.92
CA LYS A 53 16.90 -10.86 -4.88
C LYS A 53 17.11 -11.70 -3.62
N ASN A 54 16.35 -11.45 -2.56
CA ASN A 54 16.55 -12.07 -1.24
C ASN A 54 15.53 -13.18 -0.97
N GLN A 55 15.44 -14.14 -1.90
CA GLN A 55 14.48 -15.25 -1.85
C GLN A 55 15.01 -16.50 -1.15
N ASP A 56 16.30 -16.52 -0.77
CA ASP A 56 16.89 -17.64 -0.03
C ASP A 56 16.17 -17.85 1.30
N LEU A 57 15.75 -19.09 1.57
CA LEU A 57 15.05 -19.44 2.79
C LEU A 57 16.03 -19.63 3.96
N LYS A 58 15.75 -19.01 5.11
CA LYS A 58 16.54 -19.11 6.34
C LYS A 58 15.99 -20.18 7.29
N CYS A 59 14.72 -20.52 7.16
CA CYS A 59 14.04 -21.54 7.92
C CYS A 59 14.09 -22.92 7.22
N LYS A 60 13.60 -23.96 7.90
CA LYS A 60 13.52 -25.34 7.38
C LYS A 60 12.15 -25.93 7.68
N GLY A 61 11.71 -26.91 6.88
CA GLY A 61 10.41 -27.56 7.03
C GLY A 61 9.25 -26.59 6.81
N ALA A 62 8.14 -26.77 7.52
CA ALA A 62 6.95 -25.91 7.39
C ALA A 62 7.23 -24.41 7.62
N TYR A 63 8.14 -24.04 8.53
CA TYR A 63 8.57 -22.65 8.71
C TYR A 63 9.21 -22.05 7.44
N ALA A 64 9.86 -22.86 6.59
CA ALA A 64 10.41 -22.39 5.32
C ALA A 64 9.31 -22.08 4.30
N GLU A 65 8.22 -22.84 4.31
CA GLU A 65 7.05 -22.57 3.46
C GLU A 65 6.26 -21.34 3.96
N VAL A 66 6.17 -21.14 5.30
CA VAL A 66 5.67 -19.88 5.88
C VAL A 66 6.54 -18.71 5.43
N GLU A 67 7.87 -18.80 5.61
CA GLU A 67 8.83 -17.77 5.17
C GLU A 67 8.64 -17.40 3.70
N LYS A 68 8.57 -18.40 2.83
CA LYS A 68 8.35 -18.21 1.38
C LYS A 68 7.04 -17.51 1.09
N SER A 69 5.96 -17.88 1.79
CA SER A 69 4.64 -17.27 1.64
C SER A 69 4.65 -15.80 2.06
N VAL A 70 5.25 -15.51 3.22
CA VAL A 70 5.40 -14.13 3.73
C VAL A 70 6.27 -13.28 2.80
N LYS A 71 7.45 -13.77 2.39
CA LYS A 71 8.34 -13.03 1.46
C LYS A 71 7.63 -12.66 0.16
N LYS A 72 6.82 -13.57 -0.37
CA LYS A 72 6.03 -13.33 -1.59
C LYS A 72 4.98 -12.24 -1.35
N TYR A 73 4.25 -12.32 -0.24
CA TYR A 73 3.28 -11.29 0.13
C TYR A 73 3.97 -9.92 0.32
N THR A 74 5.10 -9.85 1.02
CA THR A 74 5.87 -8.63 1.25
C THR A 74 6.28 -7.94 -0.05
N ILE A 75 6.78 -8.69 -1.04
CA ILE A 75 7.14 -8.14 -2.35
C ILE A 75 5.92 -7.49 -3.03
N ASP A 76 4.79 -8.20 -3.06
CA ASP A 76 3.60 -7.72 -3.75
C ASP A 76 2.92 -6.58 -2.99
N TYR A 77 3.01 -6.56 -1.65
CA TYR A 77 2.63 -5.44 -0.79
C TYR A 77 3.40 -4.18 -1.19
N THR A 78 4.74 -4.23 -1.14
CA THR A 78 5.58 -3.08 -1.46
C THR A 78 5.37 -2.63 -2.91
N LYS A 79 5.23 -3.56 -3.86
CA LYS A 79 4.92 -3.21 -5.27
C LYS A 79 3.60 -2.47 -5.42
N LYS A 80 2.54 -2.92 -4.75
CA LYS A 80 1.21 -2.30 -4.85
C LYS A 80 1.19 -0.92 -4.21
N ARG A 81 1.78 -0.80 -3.01
CA ARG A 81 1.96 0.50 -2.33
C ARG A 81 2.73 1.49 -3.22
N ASN A 82 3.88 1.07 -3.75
CA ASN A 82 4.72 1.92 -4.60
C ASN A 82 4.02 2.40 -5.89
N ARG A 83 2.95 1.73 -6.35
CA ARG A 83 2.18 2.21 -7.51
C ARG A 83 1.42 3.48 -7.16
N ILE A 84 0.82 3.55 -5.97
CA ILE A 84 0.13 4.75 -5.47
C ILE A 84 1.16 5.87 -5.33
N ASP A 85 2.26 5.60 -4.62
CA ASP A 85 3.34 6.58 -4.40
C ASP A 85 3.91 7.10 -5.72
N LYS A 86 4.06 6.24 -6.73
CA LYS A 86 4.59 6.65 -8.03
C LYS A 86 3.64 7.60 -8.75
N ILE A 87 2.33 7.39 -8.69
CA ILE A 87 1.38 8.28 -9.35
C ILE A 87 1.39 9.63 -8.63
N ILE A 88 1.30 9.63 -7.30
CA ILE A 88 1.30 10.87 -6.50
C ILE A 88 2.58 11.68 -6.71
N ASN A 89 3.75 11.03 -6.67
CA ASN A 89 5.05 11.73 -6.72
C ASN A 89 5.50 12.11 -8.13
N ASN A 90 5.03 11.43 -9.17
CA ASN A 90 5.46 11.72 -10.54
C ASN A 90 4.47 12.61 -11.31
N THR A 91 3.27 12.82 -10.78
CA THR A 91 2.29 13.73 -11.38
C THR A 91 2.48 15.12 -10.81
N ASP A 92 2.82 16.08 -11.67
CA ASP A 92 2.74 17.49 -11.31
C ASP A 92 1.30 17.97 -11.55
N PHE A 93 0.45 17.80 -10.54
CA PHE A 93 -0.96 18.19 -10.61
C PHE A 93 -1.14 19.67 -10.93
N SER A 94 -0.16 20.54 -10.63
CA SER A 94 -0.26 21.97 -10.94
C SER A 94 -0.18 22.27 -12.44
N GLN A 95 0.45 21.37 -13.22
CA GLN A 95 0.69 21.60 -14.65
C GLN A 95 -0.55 21.39 -15.51
N PHE A 96 -1.56 20.62 -15.07
CA PHE A 96 -2.74 20.33 -15.90
C PHE A 96 -3.45 21.58 -16.43
N VAL A 97 -3.38 22.70 -15.70
CA VAL A 97 -3.96 23.99 -16.11
C VAL A 97 -2.93 25.12 -16.11
N SER A 98 -1.66 24.80 -16.35
CA SER A 98 -0.67 25.84 -16.63
C SER A 98 -1.05 26.60 -17.91
N VAL A 99 -0.67 27.87 -18.01
CA VAL A 99 -1.01 28.69 -19.18
C VAL A 99 -0.44 28.08 -20.46
N GLU A 100 0.76 27.51 -20.41
CA GLU A 100 1.41 26.80 -21.52
C GLU A 100 0.58 25.59 -21.98
N ASN A 101 0.10 24.77 -21.03
CA ASN A 101 -0.70 23.60 -21.36
C ASN A 101 -2.09 23.97 -21.88
N ILE A 102 -2.73 24.99 -21.29
CA ILE A 102 -3.99 25.56 -21.79
C ILE A 102 -3.81 26.05 -23.22
N GLU A 103 -2.77 26.84 -23.50
CA GLU A 103 -2.50 27.37 -24.85
C GLU A 103 -2.31 26.24 -25.87
N SER A 104 -1.62 25.15 -25.46
CA SER A 104 -1.31 24.03 -26.35
C SER A 104 -2.52 23.16 -26.73
N ASP A 105 -3.55 23.09 -25.89
CA ASP A 105 -4.70 22.20 -26.06
C ASP A 105 -6.03 22.95 -26.28
N ALA A 106 -5.96 24.28 -26.33
CA ALA A 106 -7.10 25.13 -26.67
C ALA A 106 -7.60 24.88 -28.10
N PRO A 107 -8.90 25.14 -28.38
CA PRO A 107 -9.94 25.55 -27.43
C PRO A 107 -10.73 24.37 -26.83
N GLN A 108 -10.43 23.13 -27.24
CA GLN A 108 -11.24 21.96 -26.89
C GLN A 108 -10.78 21.25 -25.61
N PHE A 109 -9.51 21.40 -25.23
CA PHE A 109 -8.89 20.83 -24.04
C PHE A 109 -9.05 19.30 -23.92
N ALA A 110 -9.12 18.62 -25.06
CA ALA A 110 -9.43 17.19 -25.11
C ALA A 110 -8.31 16.34 -24.49
N ASN A 111 -7.05 16.73 -24.67
CA ASN A 111 -5.91 16.02 -24.11
C ASN A 111 -5.81 16.26 -22.60
N LEU A 112 -5.98 17.50 -22.14
CA LEU A 112 -5.94 17.84 -20.72
C LEU A 112 -7.07 17.18 -19.94
N GLN A 113 -8.31 17.22 -20.47
CA GLN A 113 -9.45 16.54 -19.82
C GLN A 113 -9.23 15.03 -19.73
N LYS A 114 -8.63 14.43 -20.78
CA LYS A 114 -8.28 13.02 -20.78
C LYS A 114 -7.17 12.72 -19.77
N GLU A 115 -6.10 13.50 -19.73
CA GLU A 115 -4.98 13.30 -18.81
C GLU A 115 -5.40 13.38 -17.34
N ILE A 116 -6.22 14.38 -16.99
CA ILE A 116 -6.80 14.49 -15.64
C ILE A 116 -7.64 13.25 -15.32
N THR A 117 -8.50 12.82 -16.24
CA THR A 117 -9.38 11.66 -16.03
C THR A 117 -8.59 10.36 -15.88
N ASP A 118 -7.62 10.12 -16.75
CA ASP A 118 -6.75 8.94 -16.70
C ASP A 118 -5.94 8.91 -15.39
N THR A 119 -5.52 10.08 -14.89
CA THR A 119 -4.81 10.21 -13.61
C THR A 119 -5.71 9.84 -12.42
N GLN A 120 -6.94 10.38 -12.39
CA GLN A 120 -7.94 10.03 -11.37
C GLN A 120 -8.23 8.53 -11.35
N GLU A 121 -8.57 7.97 -12.51
CA GLU A 121 -8.87 6.54 -12.62
C GLU A 121 -7.69 5.66 -12.23
N SER A 122 -6.45 6.11 -12.53
CA SER A 122 -5.23 5.39 -12.15
C SER A 122 -4.99 5.41 -10.64
N LEU A 123 -5.21 6.55 -9.98
CA LEU A 123 -5.11 6.66 -8.52
C LEU A 123 -6.15 5.79 -7.82
N ASP A 124 -7.42 5.92 -8.21
CA ASP A 124 -8.53 5.16 -7.64
C ASP A 124 -8.29 3.66 -7.78
N LYS A 125 -7.93 3.21 -8.99
CA LYS A 125 -7.65 1.80 -9.25
C LYS A 125 -6.46 1.29 -8.44
N ALA A 126 -5.38 2.06 -8.36
CA ALA A 126 -4.19 1.65 -7.59
C ALA A 126 -4.51 1.53 -6.09
N TYR A 127 -5.28 2.46 -5.55
CA TYR A 127 -5.72 2.47 -4.17
C TYR A 127 -6.68 1.34 -3.86
N ASP A 128 -7.72 1.13 -4.69
CA ASP A 128 -8.66 0.02 -4.57
C ASP A 128 -7.96 -1.34 -4.61
N ASP A 129 -7.03 -1.50 -5.56
CA ASP A 129 -6.26 -2.74 -5.72
C ASP A 129 -5.36 -3.03 -4.51
N TRP A 130 -4.82 -1.99 -3.88
CA TRP A 130 -4.05 -2.10 -2.64
C TRP A 130 -4.96 -2.41 -1.46
N GLN A 131 -6.06 -1.67 -1.30
CA GLN A 131 -7.03 -1.88 -0.23
C GLN A 131 -7.60 -3.30 -0.22
N LYS A 132 -7.97 -3.82 -1.39
CA LYS A 132 -8.46 -5.20 -1.54
C LYS A 132 -7.36 -6.19 -1.18
N PHE A 133 -6.14 -5.95 -1.66
CA PHE A 133 -4.98 -6.82 -1.42
C PHE A 133 -4.65 -6.97 0.08
N THR A 134 -4.72 -5.89 0.86
CA THR A 134 -4.36 -5.91 2.30
C THR A 134 -5.47 -6.46 3.21
N THR A 135 -6.46 -7.17 2.66
CA THR A 135 -7.48 -7.85 3.48
C THR A 135 -6.96 -9.22 3.94
N GLU A 136 -7.38 -9.68 5.11
CA GLU A 136 -7.00 -11.01 5.63
C GLU A 136 -7.33 -12.13 4.63
N LYS A 137 -8.51 -12.07 4.01
CA LYS A 137 -8.91 -12.99 2.93
C LYS A 137 -7.87 -13.07 1.81
N ASN A 138 -7.35 -11.93 1.36
CA ASN A 138 -6.35 -11.92 0.29
C ASN A 138 -4.95 -12.26 0.78
N MET A 139 -4.60 -11.94 2.04
CA MET A 139 -3.38 -12.44 2.68
C MET A 139 -3.34 -13.97 2.65
N LEU A 140 -4.44 -14.64 3.01
CA LEU A 140 -4.54 -16.11 3.01
C LEU A 140 -4.37 -16.75 1.64
N THR A 141 -4.63 -16.02 0.53
CA THR A 141 -4.40 -16.58 -0.81
C THR A 141 -2.93 -16.91 -1.10
N TYR A 142 -2.00 -16.28 -0.36
CA TYR A 142 -0.55 -16.50 -0.46
C TYR A 142 -0.05 -17.65 0.42
N TYR A 143 -0.85 -18.11 1.39
CA TYR A 143 -0.50 -19.25 2.23
C TYR A 143 -0.48 -20.53 1.39
N LYS A 144 0.65 -21.25 1.40
CA LYS A 144 0.90 -22.47 0.60
C LYS A 144 1.62 -23.56 1.40
N VAL A 145 1.49 -23.54 2.72
CA VAL A 145 2.09 -24.59 3.56
C VAL A 145 1.24 -25.86 3.44
N ASP A 146 1.89 -26.95 3.04
CA ASP A 146 1.28 -28.28 2.97
C ASP A 146 1.36 -28.93 4.37
N SER A 147 0.40 -28.58 5.22
CA SER A 147 0.31 -29.03 6.61
C SER A 147 -1.15 -29.00 7.08
N ASP A 148 -1.60 -30.08 7.73
CA ASP A 148 -2.91 -30.14 8.39
C ASP A 148 -2.93 -29.38 9.74
N ASP A 149 -1.76 -28.92 10.19
CA ASP A 149 -1.61 -28.14 11.43
C ASP A 149 -1.92 -26.66 11.20
N LEU A 150 -3.01 -26.19 11.81
CA LEU A 150 -3.49 -24.79 11.75
C LEU A 150 -2.47 -23.80 12.32
N TYR A 151 -1.55 -24.24 13.18
CA TYR A 151 -0.53 -23.40 13.79
C TYR A 151 0.27 -22.59 12.76
N TYR A 152 0.60 -23.17 11.59
CA TYR A 152 1.39 -22.45 10.57
C TYR A 152 0.59 -21.39 9.82
N GLU A 153 -0.74 -21.55 9.72
CA GLU A 153 -1.63 -20.54 9.15
C GLU A 153 -1.79 -19.36 10.12
N GLU A 154 -1.98 -19.65 11.40
CA GLU A 154 -2.04 -18.65 12.47
C GLU A 154 -0.72 -17.86 12.55
N LEU A 155 0.43 -18.57 12.57
CA LEU A 155 1.76 -17.94 12.56
C LEU A 155 1.96 -17.05 11.32
N TYR A 156 1.52 -17.50 10.15
CA TYR A 156 1.58 -16.70 8.92
C TYR A 156 0.78 -15.39 9.06
N LEU A 157 -0.47 -15.48 9.53
CA LEU A 157 -1.33 -14.31 9.71
C LEU A 157 -0.81 -13.35 10.79
N ASP A 158 -0.31 -13.88 11.90
CA ASP A 158 0.21 -13.08 13.01
C ASP A 158 1.44 -12.27 12.57
N ILE A 159 2.36 -12.88 11.82
CA ILE A 159 3.51 -12.17 11.24
C ILE A 159 3.04 -11.01 10.35
N LEU A 160 2.04 -11.23 9.50
CA LEU A 160 1.54 -10.18 8.62
C LEU A 160 0.79 -9.08 9.38
N LYS A 161 0.04 -9.42 10.42
CA LYS A 161 -0.67 -8.45 11.27
C LYS A 161 0.30 -7.62 12.10
N GLU A 162 1.35 -8.22 12.64
CA GLU A 162 2.39 -7.52 13.38
C GLU A 162 3.19 -6.58 12.47
N GLU A 163 3.62 -7.08 11.30
CA GLU A 163 4.46 -6.31 10.39
C GLU A 163 3.69 -5.20 9.66
N TYR A 164 2.45 -5.46 9.23
CA TYR A 164 1.69 -4.56 8.35
C TYR A 164 0.40 -4.02 8.96
N GLY A 165 -0.17 -4.63 10.01
CA GLY A 165 -1.53 -4.32 10.46
C GLY A 165 -1.73 -2.85 10.84
N LEU A 166 -0.87 -2.33 11.71
CA LEU A 166 -0.89 -0.92 12.09
C LEU A 166 -0.57 -0.01 10.89
N ALA A 167 0.49 -0.32 10.14
CA ALA A 167 0.90 0.46 8.98
C ALA A 167 -0.22 0.59 7.94
N VAL A 168 -0.88 -0.51 7.58
CA VAL A 168 -2.02 -0.53 6.64
C VAL A 168 -3.16 0.35 7.14
N SER A 169 -3.44 0.36 8.45
CA SER A 169 -4.52 1.20 9.00
C SER A 169 -4.22 2.70 8.84
N TYR A 170 -2.99 3.13 9.12
CA TYR A 170 -2.56 4.52 8.96
C TYR A 170 -2.44 4.90 7.49
N GLU A 171 -1.74 4.10 6.70
CA GLU A 171 -1.55 4.30 5.25
C GLU A 171 -2.90 4.36 4.52
N ARG A 172 -3.89 3.56 4.92
CA ARG A 172 -5.22 3.61 4.30
C ARG A 172 -5.87 4.97 4.48
N LYS A 173 -5.78 5.56 5.67
CA LYS A 173 -6.31 6.89 5.94
C LYS A 173 -5.51 7.95 5.19
N ASP A 174 -4.18 7.92 5.30
CA ASP A 174 -3.30 8.93 4.69
C ASP A 174 -3.44 8.95 3.16
N TYR A 175 -3.47 7.78 2.52
CA TYR A 175 -3.73 7.70 1.08
C TYR A 175 -5.13 8.16 0.70
N LYS A 176 -6.14 7.86 1.52
CA LYS A 176 -7.50 8.33 1.27
C LYS A 176 -7.57 9.85 1.28
N ASP A 177 -7.06 10.47 2.35
CA ASP A 177 -7.07 11.92 2.53
C ASP A 177 -6.28 12.60 1.39
N THR A 178 -5.16 12.00 0.97
CA THR A 178 -4.34 12.48 -0.15
C THR A 178 -5.05 12.38 -1.50
N ILE A 179 -5.72 11.26 -1.77
CA ILE A 179 -6.49 11.08 -3.02
C ILE A 179 -7.67 12.06 -3.06
N GLU A 180 -8.42 12.21 -1.97
CA GLU A 180 -9.53 13.16 -1.86
C GLU A 180 -9.08 14.62 -2.08
N PHE A 181 -7.88 14.96 -1.60
CA PHE A 181 -7.24 16.24 -1.88
C PHE A 181 -6.99 16.44 -3.38
N TYR A 182 -6.31 15.50 -4.04
CA TYR A 182 -5.99 15.63 -5.47
C TYR A 182 -7.22 15.54 -6.37
N ASP A 183 -8.25 14.78 -5.99
CA ASP A 183 -9.54 14.77 -6.67
C ASP A 183 -10.22 16.15 -6.63
N SER A 184 -10.12 16.83 -5.48
CA SER A 184 -10.65 18.19 -5.35
C SER A 184 -9.91 19.16 -6.25
N VAL A 185 -8.58 19.07 -6.33
CA VAL A 185 -7.73 19.86 -7.24
C VAL A 185 -8.13 19.60 -8.71
N MET A 186 -8.14 18.34 -9.13
CA MET A 186 -8.45 17.92 -10.49
C MET A 186 -9.87 18.28 -10.92
N LYS A 187 -10.83 18.24 -9.98
CA LYS A 187 -12.20 18.70 -10.22
C LYS A 187 -12.25 20.20 -10.54
N ILE A 188 -11.57 21.04 -9.75
CA ILE A 188 -11.55 22.49 -10.00
C ILE A 188 -10.85 22.80 -11.33
N GLN A 189 -9.81 22.05 -11.68
CA GLN A 189 -9.11 22.18 -12.96
C GLN A 189 -10.02 21.82 -14.14
N LYS A 190 -10.80 20.75 -14.04
CA LYS A 190 -11.84 20.42 -15.03
C LYS A 190 -12.90 21.52 -15.15
N GLU A 191 -13.36 22.08 -14.03
CA GLU A 191 -14.29 23.23 -14.02
C GLU A 191 -13.68 24.43 -14.76
N ALA A 192 -12.38 24.71 -14.59
CA ALA A 192 -11.69 25.80 -15.28
C ALA A 192 -11.57 25.57 -16.78
N LEU A 193 -11.19 24.36 -17.21
CA LEU A 193 -11.13 24.01 -18.64
C LEU A 193 -12.51 24.08 -19.30
N GLU A 194 -13.56 23.66 -18.60
CA GLU A 194 -14.93 23.72 -19.11
C GLU A 194 -15.43 25.17 -19.25
N LEU A 195 -15.10 26.06 -18.29
CA LEU A 195 -15.38 27.49 -18.40
C LEU A 195 -14.69 28.10 -19.64
N LEU A 196 -13.39 27.84 -19.81
CA LEU A 196 -12.62 28.34 -20.96
C LEU A 196 -13.19 27.83 -22.29
N LYS A 197 -13.62 26.57 -22.34
CA LYS A 197 -14.24 25.98 -23.54
C LYS A 197 -15.57 26.65 -23.87
N ASN A 198 -16.42 26.86 -22.86
CA ASN A 198 -17.75 27.46 -23.03
C ASN A 198 -17.70 28.96 -23.36
N THR A 199 -16.58 29.62 -23.04
CA THR A 199 -16.30 31.03 -23.34
C THR A 199 -15.29 31.17 -24.48
N CYS A 200 -15.14 30.15 -25.33
CA CYS A 200 -14.19 30.17 -26.44
C CYS A 200 -14.38 31.40 -27.34
N GLY A 201 -13.28 32.10 -27.62
CA GLY A 201 -13.28 33.31 -28.44
C GLY A 201 -13.56 34.61 -27.67
N THR A 202 -13.93 34.54 -26.38
CA THR A 202 -14.09 35.71 -25.49
C THR A 202 -12.95 35.84 -24.48
N TRP A 203 -11.88 35.08 -24.65
CA TRP A 203 -10.63 35.21 -23.90
C TRP A 203 -9.43 35.01 -24.83
N GLU A 204 -8.26 35.50 -24.39
CA GLU A 204 -6.98 35.36 -25.09
C GLU A 204 -5.84 35.17 -24.10
N ILE A 205 -4.75 34.54 -24.53
CA ILE A 205 -3.52 34.42 -23.76
C ILE A 205 -2.53 35.47 -24.24
N LYS A 206 -2.03 36.30 -23.33
CA LYS A 206 -0.99 37.30 -23.60
C LYS A 206 0.01 37.33 -22.45
N GLU A 207 1.30 37.39 -22.75
CA GLU A 207 2.36 37.52 -21.73
C GLU A 207 2.24 36.51 -20.59
N GLY A 208 1.83 35.27 -20.89
CA GLY A 208 1.64 34.20 -19.90
C GLY A 208 0.42 34.36 -18.99
N ASN A 209 -0.55 35.20 -19.36
CA ASN A 209 -1.79 35.42 -18.61
C ASN A 209 -3.03 35.24 -19.49
N ILE A 210 -4.14 34.81 -18.90
CA ILE A 210 -5.44 34.70 -19.56
C ILE A 210 -6.23 36.00 -19.34
N TYR A 211 -6.63 36.65 -20.43
CA TYR A 211 -7.45 37.86 -20.42
C TYR A 211 -8.83 37.56 -20.96
N PHE A 212 -9.86 37.91 -20.20
CA PHE A 212 -11.25 37.76 -20.59
C PHE A 212 -11.82 39.08 -21.09
N GLN A 213 -12.62 39.04 -22.15
CA GLN A 213 -13.37 40.19 -22.65
C GLN A 213 -14.61 40.48 -21.79
N ASN A 214 -15.15 39.45 -21.13
CA ASN A 214 -16.31 39.51 -20.26
C ASN A 214 -15.90 39.41 -18.80
N LYS A 215 -16.28 40.41 -18.00
CA LYS A 215 -15.99 40.49 -16.57
C LYS A 215 -16.64 39.35 -15.75
N ALA A 216 -17.80 38.84 -16.17
CA ALA A 216 -18.45 37.74 -15.46
C ALA A 216 -17.61 36.45 -15.54
N ASP A 217 -17.12 36.13 -16.74
CA ASP A 217 -16.29 34.96 -17.01
C ASP A 217 -14.93 35.09 -16.30
N GLU A 218 -14.34 36.29 -16.31
CA GLU A 218 -13.13 36.61 -15.53
C GLU A 218 -13.32 36.32 -14.04
N MET A 219 -14.42 36.82 -13.45
CA MET A 219 -14.72 36.63 -12.04
C MET A 219 -14.97 35.16 -11.69
N GLU A 220 -15.57 34.38 -12.60
CA GLU A 220 -15.77 32.94 -12.40
C GLU A 220 -14.45 32.19 -12.45
N TYR A 221 -13.59 32.49 -13.42
CA TYR A 221 -12.25 31.92 -13.51
C TYR A 221 -11.42 32.24 -12.26
N GLN A 222 -11.41 33.50 -11.81
CA GLN A 222 -10.70 33.90 -10.59
C GLN A 222 -11.18 33.14 -9.34
N LYS A 223 -12.48 32.87 -9.21
CA LYS A 223 -12.99 32.05 -8.10
C LYS A 223 -12.43 30.62 -8.13
N LEU A 224 -12.23 30.04 -9.31
CA LEU A 224 -11.65 28.70 -9.45
C LEU A 224 -10.16 28.73 -9.04
N ILE A 225 -9.41 29.75 -9.45
CA ILE A 225 -8.02 29.94 -9.02
C ILE A 225 -7.93 30.14 -7.50
N GLU A 226 -8.79 30.97 -6.90
CA GLU A 226 -8.86 31.15 -5.44
C GLU A 226 -9.18 29.85 -4.70
N LYS A 227 -10.07 29.01 -5.25
CA LYS A 227 -10.34 27.69 -4.66
C LYS A 227 -9.09 26.81 -4.65
N LEU A 228 -8.32 26.78 -5.75
CA LEU A 228 -7.06 26.03 -5.83
C LEU A 228 -6.04 26.56 -4.82
N GLN A 229 -5.90 27.88 -4.69
CA GLN A 229 -4.98 28.51 -3.74
C GLN A 229 -5.33 28.23 -2.27
N LYS A 230 -6.61 28.05 -1.94
CA LYS A 230 -7.07 27.69 -0.58
C LYS A 230 -6.86 26.23 -0.23
N LEU A 231 -6.65 25.37 -1.22
CA LEU A 231 -6.33 23.96 -1.01
C LEU A 231 -4.84 23.75 -0.74
N ALA A 232 -3.97 24.55 -1.38
CA ALA A 232 -2.52 24.54 -1.17
C ALA A 232 -2.10 25.06 0.23
#